data_AF-C7M0Q1-F1
#
_entry.id   AF-C7M0Q1-F1
#
_cell.length_a   1.000
_cell.length_b   1.000
_cell.length_c   1.000
_cell.angle_alpha   90.00
_cell.angle_beta   90.00
_cell.angle_gamma   90.00
#
_symmetry.space_group_name_H-M   'P 1'
#
loop_
_entity.id
_entity.type
_entity.pdbx_description
1 polymer ?
#
loop_
_entity_poly.entity_id
_entity_poly.type
_entity_poly.pdbx_seq_one_letter_code
_entity_poly.pdbx_strand_id
1 'polypeptide(L)'
;MAIETITKDCTALTDEELHALGALAAAHGVTLTPEFLEAEREAWVLCALAADDEQLVGGMLFTLERIGGTPCVLIELAVTTPKEHEPLTLASLLHEAYERALLAFPDEDVLVAAKLGSPTGYDLLAGLEDVVPRPGHRPTGEERAWSRRLAKRFGLDSGLDDRTSGAVSGERPVGFVVYRLSDATPTGFDEVFTCCKEGDADVLIAFGWAMAEGLADGSLPPIQGA
;
A
#
# COMPACT_ATOMS: atom_id res chain seq x y z
N MET A 1 8.02 -1.14 23.71
CA MET A 1 6.67 -1.20 23.12
C MET A 1 6.71 -2.26 22.04
N ALA A 2 5.74 -3.17 22.05
CA ALA A 2 5.61 -4.20 21.05
C ALA A 2 4.31 -3.91 20.30
N ILE A 3 4.41 -3.61 19.01
CA ILE A 3 3.24 -3.47 18.15
C ILE A 3 2.72 -4.89 17.90
N GLU A 4 1.49 -5.16 18.34
CA GLU A 4 0.83 -6.43 18.04
C GLU A 4 0.07 -6.29 16.73
N THR A 5 0.28 -7.22 15.81
CA THR A 5 -0.44 -7.23 14.53
C THR A 5 -1.24 -8.52 14.40
N ILE A 6 -2.47 -8.37 13.94
CA ILE A 6 -3.33 -9.48 13.57
C ILE A 6 -3.84 -9.25 12.15
N THR A 7 -4.11 -10.32 11.39
CA THR A 7 -5.00 -10.18 10.23
C THR A 7 -6.15 -11.15 10.23
N LYS A 8 -7.25 -10.67 9.66
CA LYS A 8 -8.53 -11.34 9.50
C LYS A 8 -9.09 -11.03 8.12
N ASP A 9 -10.21 -11.67 7.77
CA ASP A 9 -10.96 -11.33 6.57
C ASP A 9 -11.53 -9.91 6.70
N CYS A 10 -11.52 -9.12 5.62
CA CYS A 10 -12.10 -7.77 5.63
C CYS A 10 -13.55 -7.79 6.10
N THR A 11 -14.35 -8.78 5.67
CA THR A 11 -15.76 -8.92 6.08
C THR A 11 -15.95 -9.11 7.59
N ALA A 12 -14.88 -9.44 8.34
CA ALA A 12 -14.88 -9.53 9.79
C ALA A 12 -14.52 -8.21 10.49
N LEU A 13 -14.21 -7.13 9.75
CA LEU A 13 -14.02 -5.79 10.31
C LEU A 13 -15.32 -5.28 10.92
N THR A 14 -15.22 -4.87 12.18
CA THR A 14 -16.35 -4.26 12.89
C THR A 14 -16.51 -2.80 12.48
N ASP A 15 -17.71 -2.24 12.69
CA ASP A 15 -17.96 -0.81 12.43
C ASP A 15 -17.07 0.09 13.30
N GLU A 16 -16.71 -0.37 14.51
CA GLU A 16 -15.77 0.31 15.40
C GLU A 16 -14.35 0.35 14.81
N GLU A 17 -13.89 -0.77 14.24
CA GLU A 17 -12.58 -0.84 13.57
C GLU A 17 -12.55 0.04 12.31
N LEU A 18 -13.61 0.02 11.49
CA LEU A 18 -13.72 0.93 10.35
C LEU A 18 -13.69 2.40 10.80
N HIS A 19 -14.43 2.75 11.85
CA HIS A 19 -14.41 4.11 12.40
C HIS A 19 -13.01 4.50 12.89
N ALA A 20 -12.29 3.59 13.56
CA ALA A 20 -10.94 3.84 14.03
C ALA A 20 -9.94 4.03 12.87
N LEU A 21 -10.04 3.24 11.79
CA LEU A 21 -9.24 3.45 10.58
C LEU A 21 -9.52 4.81 9.94
N GLY A 22 -10.78 5.23 9.87
CA GLY A 22 -11.16 6.57 9.41
C GLY A 22 -10.58 7.69 10.29
N ALA A 23 -10.56 7.50 11.62
CA ALA A 23 -9.97 8.46 12.55
C ALA A 23 -8.44 8.57 12.39
N LEU A 24 -7.75 7.45 12.16
CA LEU A 24 -6.31 7.45 11.86
C LEU A 24 -6.01 8.20 10.56
N ALA A 25 -6.82 8.00 9.52
CA ALA A 25 -6.67 8.71 8.25
C ALA A 25 -6.93 10.21 8.41
N ALA A 26 -7.96 10.58 9.20
CA ALA A 26 -8.27 11.97 9.50
C ALA A 26 -7.13 12.68 10.26
N ALA A 27 -6.36 11.96 11.07
CA ALA A 27 -5.18 12.49 11.73
C ALA A 27 -4.05 12.88 10.74
N HIS A 28 -4.06 12.31 9.53
CA HIS A 28 -3.23 12.70 8.38
C HIS A 28 -3.88 13.74 7.48
N GLY A 29 -5.07 14.24 7.84
CA GLY A 29 -5.84 15.18 7.01
C GLY A 29 -6.61 14.52 5.85
N VAL A 30 -6.73 13.19 5.84
CA VAL A 30 -7.47 12.45 4.83
C VAL A 30 -8.84 12.03 5.36
N THR A 31 -9.90 12.40 4.66
CA THR A 31 -11.27 11.99 5.02
C THR A 31 -11.63 10.72 4.27
N LEU A 32 -11.68 9.59 4.98
CA LEU A 32 -12.28 8.34 4.49
C LEU A 32 -13.72 8.28 5.00
N THR A 33 -14.70 8.31 4.09
CA THR A 33 -16.11 8.28 4.51
C THR A 33 -16.50 6.87 4.98
N PRO A 34 -17.51 6.74 5.86
CA PRO A 34 -18.01 5.43 6.26
C PRO A 34 -18.43 4.58 5.06
N GLU A 35 -19.12 5.17 4.08
CA GLU A 35 -19.57 4.47 2.88
C GLU A 35 -18.40 3.96 2.03
N PHE A 36 -17.30 4.72 1.98
CA PHE A 36 -16.08 4.30 1.32
C PHE A 36 -15.45 3.09 2.04
N LEU A 37 -15.28 3.18 3.37
CA LEU A 37 -14.68 2.10 4.15
C LEU A 37 -15.52 0.83 4.15
N GLU A 38 -16.85 0.95 4.15
CA GLU A 38 -17.77 -0.17 3.94
C GLU A 38 -17.59 -0.80 2.55
N ALA A 39 -17.48 0.01 1.50
CA ALA A 39 -17.23 -0.51 0.16
C ALA A 39 -15.89 -1.25 0.06
N GLU A 40 -14.83 -0.72 0.65
CA GLU A 40 -13.52 -1.38 0.69
C GLU A 40 -13.55 -2.68 1.51
N ARG A 41 -14.32 -2.71 2.62
CA ARG A 41 -14.54 -3.93 3.41
C ARG A 41 -15.12 -5.07 2.57
N GLU A 42 -16.04 -4.76 1.65
CA GLU A 42 -16.67 -5.75 0.78
C GLU A 42 -15.83 -6.09 -0.47
N ALA A 43 -14.99 -5.16 -0.92
CA ALA A 43 -14.20 -5.32 -2.15
C ALA A 43 -12.86 -6.05 -1.94
N TRP A 44 -12.32 -6.05 -0.72
CA TRP A 44 -11.02 -6.61 -0.38
C TRP A 44 -11.11 -7.85 0.51
N VAL A 45 -10.05 -8.66 0.51
CA VAL A 45 -10.09 -9.99 1.15
C VAL A 45 -9.56 -9.95 2.57
N LEU A 46 -8.37 -9.39 2.79
CA LEU A 46 -7.66 -9.43 4.07
C LEU A 46 -7.45 -8.04 4.64
N CYS A 47 -7.50 -7.93 5.96
CA CYS A 47 -7.09 -6.73 6.68
C CYS A 47 -6.12 -7.07 7.83
N ALA A 48 -4.97 -6.41 7.84
CA ALA A 48 -4.05 -6.39 8.98
C ALA A 48 -4.35 -5.18 9.86
N LEU A 49 -4.39 -5.39 11.17
CA LEU A 49 -4.60 -4.36 12.18
C LEU A 49 -3.43 -4.39 13.16
N ALA A 50 -2.82 -3.24 13.38
CA ALA A 50 -1.71 -3.05 14.30
C ALA A 50 -2.18 -2.28 15.54
N ALA A 51 -1.92 -2.81 16.71
CA ALA A 51 -2.24 -2.21 18.00
C ALA A 51 -0.98 -1.98 18.85
N ASP A 52 -0.97 -0.88 19.59
CA ASP A 52 -0.04 -0.64 20.69
C ASP A 52 -0.87 -0.72 21.98
N ASP A 53 -0.61 -1.78 22.77
CA ASP A 53 -1.53 -2.25 23.81
C ASP A 53 -2.96 -2.48 23.27
N GLU A 54 -3.95 -1.72 23.76
CA GLU A 54 -5.36 -1.83 23.33
C GLU A 54 -5.72 -0.80 22.25
N GLN A 55 -4.78 0.08 21.87
CA GLN A 55 -5.06 1.18 20.94
C GLN A 55 -4.68 0.79 19.51
N LEU A 56 -5.64 0.88 18.58
CA LEU A 56 -5.36 0.74 17.16
C LEU A 56 -4.43 1.87 16.68
N VAL A 57 -3.25 1.50 16.18
CA VAL A 57 -2.23 2.42 15.67
C VAL A 57 -2.02 2.30 14.17
N GLY A 58 -2.59 1.29 13.52
CA GLY A 58 -2.59 1.20 12.07
C GLY A 58 -3.46 0.08 11.53
N GLY A 59 -3.71 0.10 10.23
CA GLY A 59 -4.34 -1.00 9.53
C GLY A 59 -4.09 -0.95 8.03
N MET A 60 -4.22 -2.11 7.39
CA MET A 60 -3.94 -2.28 5.97
C MET A 60 -4.93 -3.27 5.36
N LEU A 61 -5.61 -2.88 4.29
CA LEU A 61 -6.47 -3.75 3.49
C LEU A 61 -5.69 -4.22 2.26
N PHE A 62 -5.64 -5.52 2.06
CA PHE A 62 -4.86 -6.14 0.99
C PHE A 62 -5.49 -7.44 0.50
N THR A 63 -5.05 -7.89 -0.67
CA THR A 63 -5.45 -9.18 -1.25
C THR A 63 -4.22 -9.93 -1.72
N LEU A 64 -4.23 -11.25 -1.51
CA LEU A 64 -3.31 -12.18 -2.14
C LEU A 64 -4.01 -12.82 -3.33
N GLU A 65 -3.51 -12.58 -4.54
CA GLU A 65 -4.12 -13.13 -5.75
C GLU A 65 -3.09 -13.43 -6.83
N ARG A 66 -3.53 -14.08 -7.92
CA ARG A 66 -2.71 -14.27 -9.11
C ARG A 66 -3.23 -13.45 -10.28
N ILE A 67 -2.41 -12.52 -10.77
CA ILE A 67 -2.70 -11.78 -12.01
C ILE A 67 -1.93 -12.44 -13.16
N GLY A 68 -2.66 -13.12 -14.05
CA GLY A 68 -2.04 -13.81 -15.19
C GLY A 68 -1.05 -14.91 -14.77
N GLY A 69 -1.28 -15.52 -13.60
CA GLY A 69 -0.42 -16.57 -13.02
C GLY A 69 0.67 -16.06 -12.07
N THR A 70 1.00 -14.76 -12.12
CA THR A 70 2.01 -14.17 -11.22
C THR A 70 1.38 -13.94 -9.85
N PRO A 71 1.98 -14.38 -8.73
CA PRO A 71 1.49 -14.10 -7.39
C PRO A 71 1.65 -12.62 -7.06
N CYS A 72 0.64 -12.05 -6.41
CA CYS A 72 0.59 -10.63 -6.09
C CYS A 72 0.07 -10.39 -4.68
N VAL A 73 0.69 -9.42 -4.00
CA VAL A 73 0.15 -8.73 -2.83
C VAL A 73 -0.32 -7.36 -3.32
N LEU A 74 -1.64 -7.16 -3.36
CA LEU A 74 -2.20 -5.86 -3.72
C LEU A 74 -2.68 -5.16 -2.47
N ILE A 75 -2.23 -3.93 -2.27
CA ILE A 75 -2.55 -3.13 -1.08
C ILE A 75 -3.43 -1.97 -1.54
N GLU A 76 -4.65 -1.94 -1.02
CA GLU A 76 -5.62 -0.90 -1.32
C GLU A 76 -5.41 0.32 -0.46
N LEU A 77 -5.34 0.08 0.84
CA LEU A 77 -5.37 1.08 1.88
C LEU A 77 -4.35 0.65 2.92
N ALA A 78 -3.49 1.56 3.33
CA ALA A 78 -2.65 1.42 4.50
C ALA A 78 -2.75 2.74 5.27
N VAL A 79 -3.10 2.68 6.55
CA VAL A 79 -3.24 3.85 7.41
C VAL A 79 -2.47 3.59 8.69
N THR A 80 -1.73 4.58 9.15
CA THR A 80 -0.94 4.50 10.38
C THR A 80 -1.17 5.74 11.23
N THR A 81 -0.92 5.64 12.53
CA THR A 81 -0.93 6.80 13.43
C THR A 81 0.23 7.73 13.09
N PRO A 82 0.02 9.04 12.94
CA PRO A 82 1.12 9.97 12.69
C PRO A 82 2.18 9.94 13.81
N LYS A 83 3.44 10.19 13.46
CA LYS A 83 4.60 10.49 14.36
C LYS A 83 5.41 9.27 14.84
N GLU A 84 5.74 9.16 16.13
CA GLU A 84 6.94 8.45 16.62
C GLU A 84 7.03 6.96 16.26
N HIS A 85 5.90 6.27 16.05
CA HIS A 85 5.88 4.83 15.78
C HIS A 85 5.47 4.48 14.35
N GLU A 86 5.25 5.48 13.50
CA GLU A 86 4.69 5.28 12.17
C GLU A 86 5.49 4.29 11.29
N PRO A 87 6.83 4.36 11.22
CA PRO A 87 7.63 3.39 10.45
C PRO A 87 7.55 1.96 11.03
N LEU A 88 7.54 1.83 12.37
CA LEU A 88 7.42 0.52 13.02
C LEU A 88 6.04 -0.09 12.77
N THR A 89 4.97 0.72 12.83
CA THR A 89 3.62 0.26 12.52
C THR A 89 3.51 -0.22 11.08
N LEU A 90 4.04 0.55 10.11
CA LEU A 90 4.03 0.14 8.70
C LEU A 90 4.83 -1.15 8.49
N ALA A 91 6.02 -1.25 9.09
CA ALA A 91 6.84 -2.46 8.99
C ALA A 91 6.12 -3.69 9.57
N SER A 92 5.42 -3.53 10.70
CA SER A 92 4.65 -4.62 11.32
C SER A 92 3.48 -5.09 10.44
N LEU A 93 2.75 -4.15 9.82
CA LEU A 93 1.67 -4.45 8.87
C LEU A 93 2.18 -5.18 7.61
N LEU A 94 3.32 -4.74 7.08
CA LEU A 94 3.92 -5.35 5.89
C LEU A 94 4.49 -6.74 6.18
N HIS A 95 5.13 -6.92 7.34
CA HIS A 95 5.62 -8.22 7.78
C HIS A 95 4.50 -9.25 7.81
N GLU A 96 3.37 -8.89 8.42
CA GLU A 96 2.16 -9.72 8.49
C GLU A 96 1.57 -10.08 7.11
N ALA A 97 1.64 -9.16 6.13
CA ALA A 97 1.23 -9.42 4.76
C ALA A 97 2.22 -10.35 4.02
N TYR A 98 3.52 -10.18 4.24
CA TYR A 98 4.57 -11.00 3.65
C TYR A 98 4.61 -12.42 4.22
N GLU A 99 4.34 -12.60 5.52
CA GLU A 99 4.17 -13.94 6.09
C GLU A 99 3.02 -14.69 5.42
N ARG A 100 1.89 -14.02 5.16
CA ARG A 100 0.79 -14.66 4.41
C ARG A 100 1.14 -14.91 2.95
N ALA A 101 1.88 -14.00 2.32
CA ALA A 101 2.35 -14.19 0.96
C ALA A 101 3.25 -15.43 0.87
N LEU A 102 4.19 -15.60 1.81
CA LEU A 102 5.06 -16.77 1.89
C LEU A 102 4.26 -18.08 2.06
N LEU A 103 3.22 -18.06 2.90
CA LEU A 103 2.35 -19.23 3.10
C LEU A 103 1.49 -19.55 1.86
N ALA A 104 1.04 -18.53 1.13
CA ALA A 104 0.18 -18.67 -0.04
C ALA A 104 0.97 -19.00 -1.32
N PHE A 105 2.20 -18.48 -1.43
CA PHE A 105 3.06 -18.52 -2.62
C PHE A 105 4.49 -18.95 -2.20
N PRO A 106 4.66 -20.19 -1.71
CA PRO A 106 5.96 -20.66 -1.27
C PRO A 106 6.95 -20.74 -2.44
N ASP A 107 8.19 -20.30 -2.19
CA ASP A 107 9.29 -20.31 -3.16
C ASP A 107 9.04 -19.52 -4.46
N GLU A 108 8.15 -18.52 -4.43
CA GLU A 108 7.83 -17.68 -5.59
C GLU A 108 8.14 -16.20 -5.32
N ASP A 109 8.62 -15.49 -6.35
CA ASP A 109 8.72 -14.03 -6.33
C ASP A 109 7.31 -13.42 -6.43
N VAL A 110 7.01 -12.49 -5.53
CA VAL A 110 5.67 -11.91 -5.38
C VAL A 110 5.67 -10.44 -5.79
N LEU A 111 4.81 -10.06 -6.72
CA LEU A 111 4.61 -8.66 -7.09
C LEU A 111 3.81 -7.96 -5.99
N VAL A 112 4.38 -6.91 -5.40
CA VAL A 112 3.70 -6.07 -4.40
C VAL A 112 3.32 -4.76 -5.07
N ALA A 113 2.05 -4.36 -4.97
CA ALA A 113 1.58 -3.12 -5.58
C ALA A 113 0.62 -2.35 -4.68
N ALA A 114 0.70 -1.03 -4.75
CA ALA A 114 -0.18 -0.12 -4.02
C ALA A 114 -0.47 1.15 -4.82
N LYS A 115 -1.50 1.88 -4.37
CA LYS A 115 -1.76 3.26 -4.79
C LYS A 115 -1.14 4.20 -3.78
N LEU A 116 -0.33 5.15 -4.26
CA LEU A 116 0.39 6.10 -3.42
C LEU A 116 -0.14 7.52 -3.68
N GLY A 117 -0.53 8.23 -2.61
CA GLY A 117 -0.96 9.63 -2.68
C GLY A 117 0.19 10.64 -2.49
N SER A 118 1.36 10.18 -2.06
CA SER A 118 2.53 11.03 -1.80
C SER A 118 3.86 10.27 -1.95
N PRO A 119 4.98 10.99 -2.12
CA PRO A 119 6.33 10.39 -2.15
C PRO A 119 6.70 9.56 -0.93
N THR A 120 6.13 9.86 0.24
CA THR A 120 6.37 9.10 1.49
C THR A 120 5.79 7.69 1.45
N GLY A 121 4.76 7.45 0.62
CA GLY A 121 4.19 6.12 0.44
C GLY A 121 5.18 5.09 -0.13
N TYR A 122 6.31 5.51 -0.72
CA TYR A 122 7.35 4.59 -1.21
C TYR A 122 8.04 3.80 -0.09
N ASP A 123 7.94 4.22 1.18
CA ASP A 123 8.42 3.42 2.31
C ASP A 123 7.73 2.04 2.37
N LEU A 124 6.52 1.91 1.79
CA LEU A 124 5.84 0.63 1.64
C LEU A 124 6.59 -0.35 0.73
N LEU A 125 7.35 0.17 -0.24
CA LEU A 125 8.08 -0.61 -1.25
C LEU A 125 9.57 -0.77 -0.88
N ALA A 126 9.96 -0.39 0.35
CA ALA A 126 11.32 -0.51 0.82
C ALA A 126 11.77 -1.98 0.83
N GLY A 127 12.97 -2.24 0.30
CA GLY A 127 13.54 -3.59 0.20
C GLY A 127 13.06 -4.41 -0.99
N LEU A 128 12.05 -3.96 -1.73
CA LEU A 128 11.59 -4.63 -2.95
C LEU A 128 12.53 -4.38 -4.13
N GLU A 129 12.59 -5.34 -5.04
CA GLU A 129 13.36 -5.24 -6.28
C GLU A 129 12.54 -4.60 -7.42
N ASP A 130 13.25 -3.99 -8.36
CA ASP A 130 12.70 -3.42 -9.59
C ASP A 130 11.47 -2.54 -9.39
N VAL A 131 11.50 -1.69 -8.36
CA VAL A 131 10.40 -0.76 -8.05
C VAL A 131 10.10 0.17 -9.23
N VAL A 132 8.83 0.28 -9.60
CA VAL A 132 8.31 1.12 -10.68
C VAL A 132 7.08 1.91 -10.19
N PRO A 133 6.99 3.20 -10.50
CA PRO A 133 8.04 4.02 -11.10
C PRO A 133 9.21 4.30 -10.16
N ARG A 134 10.33 4.74 -10.73
CA ARG A 134 11.50 5.23 -9.99
C ARG A 134 12.20 6.35 -10.77
N PRO A 135 12.82 7.33 -10.09
CA PRO A 135 13.50 8.45 -10.73
C PRO A 135 14.53 8.00 -11.78
N GLY A 136 14.59 8.72 -12.90
CA GLY A 136 15.53 8.44 -13.99
C GLY A 136 15.31 7.13 -14.76
N HIS A 137 14.31 6.31 -14.41
CA HIS A 137 13.98 5.08 -15.13
C HIS A 137 12.86 5.31 -16.13
N ARG A 138 13.02 4.71 -17.32
CA ARG A 138 11.96 4.70 -18.33
C ARG A 138 11.31 3.32 -18.37
N PRO A 139 9.98 3.21 -18.14
CA PRO A 139 9.32 1.92 -18.13
C PRO A 139 9.46 1.12 -19.43
N THR A 140 9.74 -0.16 -19.27
CA THR A 140 9.78 -1.17 -20.32
C THR A 140 8.37 -1.47 -20.86
N GLY A 141 8.28 -2.34 -21.86
CA GLY A 141 6.97 -2.81 -22.36
C GLY A 141 6.20 -3.64 -21.34
N GLU A 142 6.91 -4.44 -20.54
CA GLU A 142 6.35 -5.30 -19.51
C GLU A 142 5.87 -4.51 -18.31
N GLU A 143 6.68 -3.58 -17.79
CA GLU A 143 6.29 -2.70 -16.67
C GLU A 143 5.01 -1.91 -17.01
N ARG A 144 4.90 -1.38 -18.25
CA ARG A 144 3.66 -0.73 -18.71
C ARG A 144 2.47 -1.70 -18.80
N ALA A 145 2.71 -2.96 -19.15
CA ALA A 145 1.65 -3.97 -19.14
C ALA A 145 1.19 -4.27 -17.72
N TRP A 146 2.09 -4.29 -16.76
CA TRP A 146 1.77 -4.38 -15.33
C TRP A 146 0.96 -3.18 -14.85
N SER A 147 1.40 -1.95 -15.12
CA SER A 147 0.63 -0.74 -14.77
C SER A 147 -0.82 -0.81 -15.29
N ARG A 148 -1.05 -1.28 -16.53
CA ARG A 148 -2.41 -1.47 -17.08
C ARG A 148 -3.22 -2.54 -16.35
N ARG A 149 -2.60 -3.67 -16.00
CA ARG A 149 -3.29 -4.75 -15.26
C ARG A 149 -3.67 -4.29 -13.86
N LEU A 150 -2.74 -3.62 -13.17
CA LEU A 150 -2.94 -3.06 -11.85
C LEU A 150 -4.00 -1.96 -11.87
N ALA A 151 -3.93 -1.02 -12.81
CA ALA A 151 -4.95 0.01 -12.98
C ALA A 151 -6.35 -0.61 -13.15
N LYS A 152 -6.49 -1.61 -14.02
CA LYS A 152 -7.75 -2.33 -14.16
C LYS A 152 -8.20 -3.01 -12.86
N ARG A 153 -7.29 -3.64 -12.11
CA ARG A 153 -7.59 -4.35 -10.86
C ARG A 153 -7.96 -3.40 -9.71
N PHE A 154 -7.39 -2.20 -9.68
CA PHE A 154 -7.74 -1.13 -8.75
C PHE A 154 -8.95 -0.31 -9.20
N GLY A 155 -9.57 -0.61 -10.36
CA GLY A 155 -10.73 0.12 -10.87
C GLY A 155 -10.41 1.50 -11.46
N LEU A 156 -9.20 1.68 -12.00
CA LEU A 156 -8.60 2.93 -12.46
C LEU A 156 -8.26 2.93 -13.97
N ASP A 157 -9.02 2.19 -14.76
CA ASP A 157 -8.76 1.94 -16.18
C ASP A 157 -8.87 3.18 -17.08
N SER A 158 -9.69 4.17 -16.71
CA SER A 158 -9.91 5.39 -17.50
C SER A 158 -8.86 6.50 -17.32
N GLY A 159 -8.01 6.41 -16.30
CA GLY A 159 -7.11 7.51 -15.88
C GLY A 159 -5.62 7.25 -16.06
N LEU A 160 -5.22 6.05 -16.48
CA LEU A 160 -3.80 5.67 -16.54
C LEU A 160 -3.04 6.42 -17.65
N ASP A 161 -2.02 7.18 -17.26
CA ASP A 161 -1.03 7.69 -18.20
C ASP A 161 0.12 6.68 -18.40
N ASP A 162 0.03 5.95 -19.51
CA ASP A 162 1.03 4.97 -19.97
C ASP A 162 2.44 5.57 -20.20
N ARG A 163 2.58 6.91 -20.25
CA ARG A 163 3.87 7.61 -20.42
C ARG A 163 4.53 8.00 -19.10
N THR A 164 3.75 8.24 -18.04
CA THR A 164 4.24 8.62 -16.71
C THR A 164 4.17 7.48 -15.69
N SER A 165 3.91 6.26 -16.16
CA SER A 165 4.22 5.02 -15.43
C SER A 165 3.29 4.69 -14.26
N GLY A 166 2.04 5.15 -14.24
CA GLY A 166 1.10 4.74 -13.18
C GLY A 166 0.28 5.86 -12.57
N ALA A 167 0.47 7.11 -12.99
CA ALA A 167 -0.38 8.19 -12.52
C ALA A 167 -1.80 7.99 -13.03
N VAL A 168 -2.75 8.00 -12.11
CA VAL A 168 -4.17 7.97 -12.40
C VAL A 168 -4.81 9.17 -11.73
N SER A 169 -5.51 9.98 -12.52
CA SER A 169 -6.38 10.99 -11.96
C SER A 169 -7.64 10.34 -11.41
N GLY A 170 -7.86 10.46 -10.10
CA GLY A 170 -9.03 9.92 -9.42
C GLY A 170 -10.23 10.87 -9.51
N GLU A 171 -11.36 10.41 -10.03
CA GLU A 171 -12.65 11.13 -9.91
C GLU A 171 -13.35 10.90 -8.56
N ARG A 172 -12.85 9.96 -7.74
CA ARG A 172 -13.42 9.54 -6.44
C ARG A 172 -12.29 9.33 -5.43
N PRO A 173 -12.57 9.39 -4.10
CA PRO A 173 -11.61 8.88 -3.14
C PRO A 173 -11.35 7.41 -3.47
N VAL A 174 -10.11 7.12 -3.81
CA VAL A 174 -9.59 5.77 -4.00
C VAL A 174 -8.84 5.41 -2.72
N GLY A 175 -8.77 4.13 -2.33
CA GLY A 175 -7.82 3.74 -1.28
C GLY A 175 -6.41 4.05 -1.73
N PHE A 176 -5.58 4.54 -0.82
CA PHE A 176 -4.16 4.72 -1.02
C PHE A 176 -3.42 4.64 0.31
N VAL A 177 -2.10 4.62 0.24
CA VAL A 177 -1.22 4.62 1.41
C VAL A 177 -1.28 5.99 2.11
N VAL A 178 -1.95 6.04 3.27
CA VAL A 178 -2.03 7.19 4.18
C VAL A 178 -0.91 7.07 5.22
N TYR A 179 0.26 7.53 4.84
CA TYR A 179 1.49 7.39 5.62
C TYR A 179 2.39 8.62 5.43
N ARG A 180 2.79 9.22 6.55
CA ARG A 180 3.68 10.38 6.68
C ARG A 180 3.30 11.53 5.75
N LEU A 181 2.00 11.74 5.48
CA LEU A 181 1.55 12.75 4.51
C LEU A 181 1.93 14.18 4.89
N SER A 182 2.12 14.45 6.19
CA SER A 182 2.58 15.74 6.70
C SER A 182 4.10 15.91 6.71
N ASP A 183 4.87 14.87 6.36
CA ASP A 183 6.32 14.93 6.34
C ASP A 183 6.81 15.62 5.07
N ALA A 184 7.52 16.73 5.24
CA ALA A 184 8.07 17.52 4.13
C ALA A 184 9.48 17.07 3.73
N THR A 185 10.02 16.01 4.31
CA THR A 185 11.35 15.50 4.00
C THR A 185 11.36 14.90 2.60
N PRO A 186 12.25 15.37 1.69
CA PRO A 186 12.39 14.78 0.36
C PRO A 186 12.71 13.29 0.45
N THR A 187 11.95 12.47 -0.27
CA THR A 187 12.10 11.00 -0.24
C THR A 187 12.97 10.48 -1.38
N GLY A 188 13.33 11.36 -2.32
CA GLY A 188 14.02 10.98 -3.56
C GLY A 188 13.06 10.51 -4.64
N PHE A 189 11.80 10.22 -4.31
CA PHE A 189 10.74 9.88 -5.26
C PHE A 189 9.87 11.09 -5.64
N ASP A 190 10.23 12.29 -5.20
CA ASP A 190 9.48 13.51 -5.48
C ASP A 190 9.29 13.75 -7.00
N GLU A 191 10.29 13.41 -7.81
CA GLU A 191 10.23 13.56 -9.28
C GLU A 191 9.11 12.73 -9.93
N VAL A 192 8.85 11.52 -9.43
CA VAL A 192 7.83 10.64 -10.02
C VAL A 192 6.41 11.07 -9.67
N PHE A 193 6.24 11.97 -8.70
CA PHE A 193 4.95 12.56 -8.33
C PHE A 193 4.63 13.86 -9.08
N THR A 194 5.52 14.37 -9.93
CA THR A 194 5.27 15.59 -10.72
C THR A 194 4.07 15.50 -11.67
N CYS A 195 3.61 14.28 -11.97
CA CYS A 195 2.40 14.01 -12.74
C CYS A 195 1.11 14.05 -11.91
N CYS A 196 1.19 13.97 -10.58
CA CYS A 196 0.05 14.10 -9.67
C CYS A 196 -0.16 15.58 -9.34
N LYS A 197 -1.40 16.07 -9.45
CA LYS A 197 -1.71 17.47 -9.16
C LYS A 197 -2.08 17.67 -7.70
N GLU A 198 -1.53 18.73 -7.10
CA GLU A 198 -1.91 19.14 -5.75
C GLU A 198 -3.40 19.46 -5.64
N GLY A 199 -4.10 18.79 -4.72
CA GLY A 199 -5.52 19.00 -4.45
C GLY A 199 -6.47 18.12 -5.28
N ASP A 200 -5.97 17.43 -6.31
CA ASP A 200 -6.69 16.37 -6.99
C ASP A 200 -6.46 15.03 -6.25
N ALA A 201 -7.42 14.10 -6.29
CA ALA A 201 -7.29 12.76 -5.73
C ALA A 201 -6.41 11.85 -6.61
N ASP A 202 -5.37 12.43 -7.21
CA ASP A 202 -4.44 11.75 -8.09
C ASP A 202 -3.60 10.77 -7.27
N VAL A 203 -3.52 9.53 -7.73
CA VAL A 203 -2.68 8.50 -7.12
C VAL A 203 -1.70 7.94 -8.13
N LEU A 204 -0.55 7.50 -7.62
CA LEU A 204 0.46 6.80 -8.38
C LEU A 204 0.35 5.31 -8.08
N ILE A 205 0.08 4.49 -9.09
CA ILE A 205 0.21 3.04 -8.97
C ILE A 205 1.70 2.72 -9.00
N ALA A 206 2.21 2.20 -7.88
CA ALA A 206 3.59 1.77 -7.75
C ALA A 206 3.65 0.28 -7.39
N PHE A 207 4.68 -0.41 -7.87
CA PHE A 207 4.88 -1.83 -7.61
C PHE A 207 6.36 -2.19 -7.60
N GLY A 208 6.68 -3.33 -6.97
CA GLY A 208 8.00 -3.94 -6.96
C GLY A 208 7.89 -5.44 -6.69
N TRP A 209 9.04 -6.11 -6.57
CA TRP A 209 9.11 -7.55 -6.36
C TRP A 209 9.64 -7.88 -4.98
N ALA A 210 8.83 -8.60 -4.20
CA ALA A 210 9.30 -9.30 -3.02
C ALA A 210 9.90 -10.63 -3.48
N MET A 211 11.23 -10.72 -3.44
CA MET A 211 11.95 -11.93 -3.87
C MET A 211 11.67 -13.08 -2.91
N ALA A 212 11.58 -14.30 -3.45
CA ALA A 212 11.29 -15.50 -2.67
C ALA A 212 12.24 -15.67 -1.48
N GLU A 213 13.53 -15.37 -1.66
CA GLU A 213 14.54 -15.46 -0.60
C GLU A 213 14.25 -14.48 0.54
N GLY A 214 13.89 -13.23 0.20
CA GLY A 214 13.61 -12.19 1.19
C GLY A 214 12.33 -12.43 1.97
N LEU A 215 11.35 -13.10 1.36
CA LEU A 215 10.17 -13.60 2.05
C LEU A 215 10.53 -14.76 3.00
N ALA A 216 11.35 -15.72 2.53
CA ALA A 216 11.67 -16.92 3.29
C ALA A 216 12.59 -16.67 4.50
N ASP A 217 13.51 -15.71 4.40
CA ASP A 217 14.44 -15.37 5.49
C ASP A 217 13.93 -14.27 6.43
N GLY A 218 12.78 -13.67 6.11
CA GLY A 218 12.14 -12.62 6.91
C GLY A 218 12.85 -11.26 6.84
N SER A 219 13.67 -11.02 5.82
CA SER A 219 14.34 -9.72 5.61
C SER A 219 13.41 -8.64 5.06
N LEU A 220 12.21 -9.02 4.60
CA LEU A 220 11.15 -8.12 4.15
C LEU A 220 10.04 -7.96 5.22
N PRO A 221 9.56 -6.73 5.48
CA PRO A 221 10.17 -5.45 5.05
C PRO A 221 11.48 -5.21 5.81
N PRO A 222 12.41 -4.40 5.26
CA PRO A 222 13.60 -4.00 6.00
C PRO A 222 13.18 -3.20 7.24
N ILE A 223 13.73 -3.57 8.40
CA ILE A 223 13.50 -2.81 9.64
C ILE A 223 14.15 -1.44 9.48
N GLN A 224 13.34 -0.41 9.25
CA GLN A 224 13.80 0.97 9.24
C GLN A 224 14.03 1.43 10.69
N GLY A 225 15.30 1.63 11.09
CA GLY A 225 15.64 2.29 12.37
C GLY A 225 16.23 1.41 13.48
N ALA A 226 17.04 0.40 13.16
CA ALA A 226 18.01 -0.16 14.10
C ALA A 226 19.34 0.64 14.08
#